data_AF-W4VEI5-F1
#
_entry.id   AF-W4VEI5-F1
#
_cell.length_a   1.000
_cell.length_b   1.000
_cell.length_c   1.000
_cell.angle_alpha   90.00
_cell.angle_beta   90.00
_cell.angle_gamma   90.00
#
_symmetry.space_group_name_H-M   'P 1'
#
loop_
_entity.id
_entity.type
_entity.pdbx_description
1 polymer ?
#
loop_
_entity_poly.entity_id
_entity_poly.type
_entity_poly.pdbx_seq_one_letter_code
_entity_poly.pdbx_strand_id
1 'polypeptide(L)'
;MFEKVEGFILRSQDYGETHKIVTMLTPTMGKIGAIARGAKKTKSRMAAITQPFIHGSFLIQPGNSLATIQQGEVLTSFRKIERIFLKQLTQVI
;
A
#
# COMPACT_ATOMS: atom_id res chain seq x y z
N MET A 1 -1.74 -20.27 -1.52
CA MET A 1 -0.66 -20.08 -2.52
C MET A 1 -0.27 -18.61 -2.52
N PHE A 2 0.99 -18.27 -2.78
CA PHE A 2 1.42 -16.88 -2.92
C PHE A 2 1.38 -16.47 -4.40
N GLU A 3 1.05 -15.21 -4.65
CA GLU A 3 0.98 -14.63 -5.99
C GLU A 3 1.84 -13.37 -6.04
N LYS A 4 2.59 -13.21 -7.13
CA LYS A 4 3.32 -11.97 -7.40
C LYS A 4 2.43 -11.06 -8.23
N VAL A 5 2.21 -9.84 -7.76
CA VAL A 5 1.37 -8.85 -8.42
C VAL A 5 2.09 -7.52 -8.50
N GLU A 6 1.91 -6.82 -9.61
CA GLU A 6 2.29 -5.43 -9.76
C GLU A 6 1.06 -4.56 -9.50
N GLY A 7 1.25 -3.43 -8.82
CA GLY A 7 0.11 -2.57 -8.53
C GLY A 7 0.47 -1.21 -7.98
N PHE A 8 -0.54 -0.35 -7.98
CA PHE A 8 -0.47 1.02 -7.53
C PHE A 8 -1.29 1.22 -6.26
N ILE A 9 -0.67 1.73 -5.20
CA ILE A 9 -1.36 2.01 -3.93
C ILE A 9 -2.20 3.28 -4.08
N LEU A 10 -3.52 3.13 -4.03
CA LEU A 10 -4.46 4.24 -4.09
C LEU A 10 -4.75 4.84 -2.72
N ARG A 11 -4.84 3.98 -1.69
CA ARG A 11 -5.16 4.39 -0.32
C ARG A 11 -4.40 3.55 0.68
N SER A 12 -4.03 4.17 1.79
CA SER A 12 -3.38 3.53 2.93
C SER A 12 -4.13 3.93 4.20
N GLN A 13 -4.52 2.97 5.02
CA GLN A 13 -5.27 3.18 6.25
C GLN A 13 -4.62 2.41 7.38
N ASP A 14 -4.51 3.05 8.54
CA ASP A 14 -4.06 2.39 9.75
C ASP A 14 -5.05 1.30 10.16
N TYR A 15 -4.54 0.14 10.54
CA TYR A 15 -5.34 -0.99 11.02
C TYR A 15 -4.72 -1.55 12.30
N GLY A 16 -5.39 -1.29 13.41
CA GLY A 16 -4.86 -1.55 14.74
C GLY A 16 -3.55 -0.81 15.01
N GLU A 17 -2.77 -1.37 15.93
CA GLU A 17 -1.53 -0.73 16.40
C GLU A 17 -0.39 -0.85 15.39
N THR A 18 -0.24 -2.01 14.75
CA THR A 18 0.99 -2.30 13.99
C THR A 18 0.79 -2.48 12.49
N HIS A 19 -0.44 -2.54 11.99
CA HIS A 19 -0.71 -2.90 10.59
C HIS A 19 -1.34 -1.74 9.81
N LYS A 20 -1.37 -1.90 8.48
CA LYS A 20 -2.13 -1.04 7.57
C LYS A 20 -2.99 -1.88 6.65
N ILE A 21 -4.13 -1.35 6.23
CA ILE A 21 -4.90 -1.85 5.08
C ILE A 21 -4.66 -0.89 3.92
N VAL A 22 -4.27 -1.42 2.77
CA VAL A 22 -4.09 -0.68 1.53
C VAL A 22 -5.11 -1.08 0.50
N THR A 23 -5.51 -0.12 -0.32
CA THR A 23 -6.25 -0.37 -1.57
C THR A 23 -5.25 -0.26 -2.71
N MET A 24 -5.13 -1.32 -3.50
CA MET A 24 -4.20 -1.42 -4.61
C MET A 24 -4.96 -1.66 -5.91
N LEU A 25 -4.60 -0.94 -6.96
CA LEU A 25 -5.04 -1.22 -8.32
C LEU A 25 -3.99 -2.06 -9.01
N THR A 26 -4.37 -3.24 -9.48
CA THR A 26 -3.50 -4.16 -10.23
C THR A 26 -4.04 -4.36 -11.65
N PRO A 27 -3.18 -4.63 -12.64
CA PRO A 27 -3.63 -4.96 -13.99
C PRO A 27 -4.39 -6.29 -14.06
N THR A 28 -4.02 -7.26 -13.23
CA THR A 28 -4.51 -8.65 -13.32
C THR A 28 -5.69 -8.98 -12.41
N MET A 29 -5.80 -8.32 -11.25
CA MET A 29 -6.86 -8.57 -10.26
C MET A 29 -7.79 -7.37 -10.08
N GLY A 30 -7.56 -6.29 -10.82
CA GLY A 30 -8.30 -5.04 -10.66
C GLY A 30 -8.03 -4.38 -9.31
N LYS A 31 -9.06 -3.79 -8.72
CA LYS A 31 -8.95 -3.10 -7.43
C LYS A 31 -9.10 -4.09 -6.28
N ILE A 32 -8.03 -4.30 -5.52
CA ILE A 32 -8.00 -5.22 -4.38
C ILE A 32 -7.65 -4.50 -3.08
N GLY A 33 -8.15 -5.05 -1.97
CA GLY A 33 -7.72 -4.66 -0.62
C GLY A 33 -6.65 -5.62 -0.11
N ALA A 34 -5.64 -5.10 0.58
CA ALA A 34 -4.61 -5.93 1.20
C ALA A 34 -4.18 -5.44 2.58
N ILE A 35 -3.92 -6.35 3.50
CA ILE A 35 -3.34 -6.05 4.81
C ILE A 35 -1.82 -6.15 4.75
N ALA A 36 -1.16 -5.10 5.21
CA ALA A 36 0.28 -4.99 5.34
C ALA A 36 0.66 -5.09 6.82
N ARG A 37 1.08 -6.29 7.24
CA ARG A 37 1.33 -6.54 8.65
C ARG A 37 2.63 -5.88 9.11
N GLY A 38 2.61 -5.17 10.24
CA GLY A 38 3.81 -4.55 10.78
C GLY A 38 4.21 -3.26 10.05
N ALA A 39 3.41 -2.76 9.12
CA ALA A 39 3.69 -1.55 8.35
C ALA A 39 3.82 -0.28 9.20
N LYS A 40 3.30 -0.27 10.43
CA LYS A 40 3.44 0.86 11.36
C LYS A 40 4.65 0.75 12.30
N LYS A 41 5.39 -0.37 12.31
CA LYS A 41 6.58 -0.52 13.16
C LYS A 41 7.69 0.41 12.66
N THR A 42 8.43 1.04 13.58
CA THR A 42 9.47 2.04 13.27
C THR A 42 10.52 1.58 12.25
N LYS A 43 10.90 0.30 12.26
CA LYS A 43 11.89 -0.29 11.32
C LYS A 43 11.25 -1.15 10.22
N SER A 44 9.98 -0.92 9.91
CA SER A 44 9.26 -1.74 8.94
C SER A 44 9.67 -1.41 7.51
N ARG A 45 10.13 -2.42 6.78
CA ARG A 45 10.30 -2.33 5.32
C ARG A 45 8.97 -2.08 4.59
N MET A 46 7.86 -2.49 5.21
CA MET A 46 6.52 -2.35 4.64
C MET A 46 5.96 -0.92 4.77
N ALA A 47 6.56 -0.07 5.61
CA ALA A 47 6.08 1.30 5.82
C ALA A 47 6.15 2.14 4.53
N ALA A 48 7.27 2.03 3.80
CA ALA A 48 7.50 2.81 2.58
C ALA A 48 6.61 2.35 1.42
N ILE A 49 6.51 1.04 1.20
CA ILE A 49 5.76 0.52 0.04
C ILE A 49 4.24 0.64 0.18
N THR A 50 3.75 0.79 1.41
CA THR A 50 2.30 0.96 1.67
C THR A 50 1.86 2.42 1.62
N GLN A 51 2.74 3.35 1.26
CA GLN A 51 2.35 4.75 1.07
C GLN A 51 1.45 4.91 -0.16
N PRO A 52 0.49 5.84 -0.13
CA PRO A 52 -0.25 6.22 -1.33
C PRO A 52 0.69 6.65 -2.46
N PHE A 53 0.27 6.41 -3.70
CA PHE A 53 1.01 6.77 -4.91
C PHE A 53 2.36 6.06 -5.09
N ILE A 54 2.49 4.87 -4.48
CA ILE A 54 3.57 3.93 -4.77
C ILE A 54 3.11 2.96 -5.86
N HIS A 55 3.93 2.84 -6.90
CA HIS A 55 3.88 1.73 -7.85
C HIS A 55 4.91 0.69 -7.41
N GLY A 56 4.47 -0.55 -7.18
CA GLY A 56 5.32 -1.59 -6.61
C GLY A 56 5.02 -2.98 -7.14
N SER A 57 5.95 -3.89 -6.88
CA SER A 57 5.72 -5.32 -7.00
C SER A 57 5.52 -5.92 -5.61
N PHE A 58 4.57 -6.83 -5.49
CA PHE A 58 4.10 -7.37 -4.22
C PHE A 58 4.04 -8.87 -4.29
N LEU A 59 4.48 -9.54 -3.23
CA LEU A 59 4.15 -10.93 -2.98
C LEU A 59 2.97 -10.96 -2.03
N ILE A 60 1.83 -11.42 -2.53
CA ILE A 60 0.59 -11.47 -1.76
C ILE A 60 0.17 -12.90 -1.49
N GLN A 61 -0.55 -13.09 -0.39
CA GLN A 61 -1.37 -14.25 -0.16
C GLN A 61 -2.83 -13.83 -0.35
N PRO A 62 -3.54 -14.31 -1.38
CA PRO A 62 -4.95 -14.03 -1.55
C PRO A 62 -5.78 -14.48 -0.34
N GLY A 63 -6.85 -13.74 -0.05
CA GLY A 63 -7.82 -14.05 0.98
C GLY A 63 -9.22 -13.72 0.49
N ASN A 64 -10.25 -14.12 1.24
CA ASN A 64 -11.65 -13.98 0.80
C ASN A 64 -12.08 -12.52 0.62
N SER A 65 -11.58 -11.62 1.46
CA SER A 65 -11.89 -10.17 1.40
C SER A 65 -10.64 -9.31 1.24
N LEU A 66 -9.59 -9.62 2.00
CA LEU A 66 -8.31 -8.93 1.96
C LEU A 66 -7.19 -9.92 1.68
N ALA A 67 -6.34 -9.59 0.71
CA ALA A 67 -5.05 -10.25 0.57
C ALA A 67 -4.11 -9.88 1.73
N THR A 68 -3.09 -10.68 2.01
CA THR A 68 -2.01 -10.30 2.93
C THR A 68 -0.74 -10.03 2.14
N ILE A 69 -0.15 -8.85 2.31
CA ILE A 69 1.15 -8.52 1.72
C ILE A 69 2.24 -9.18 2.57
N GLN A 70 3.00 -10.08 1.94
CA GLN A 70 4.14 -10.75 2.56
C GLN A 70 5.44 -9.99 2.32
N GLN A 71 5.61 -9.50 1.09
CA GLN A 71 6.76 -8.72 0.67
C GLN A 71 6.33 -7.68 -0.37
N GLY A 72 7.19 -6.69 -0.56
CA GLY A 72 7.13 -5.92 -1.79
C GLY A 72 8.34 -5.03 -1.98
N GLU A 73 8.44 -4.54 -3.19
CA GLU A 73 9.49 -3.65 -3.67
C GLU A 73 8.88 -2.44 -4.39
N VAL A 74 9.43 -1.25 -4.13
CA VAL A 74 9.02 -0.02 -4.81
C VAL A 74 9.64 -0.01 -6.19
N LEU A 75 8.80 -0.04 -7.23
CA LEU A 75 9.24 0.13 -8.62
C LEU A 75 9.33 1.62 -8.97
N THR A 76 8.34 2.40 -8.55
CA THR A 76 8.31 3.85 -8.76
C THR A 76 7.54 4.55 -7.66
N SER A 77 8.04 5.70 -7.22
CA SER A 77 7.46 6.49 -6.13
C SER A 77 7.01 7.86 -6.66
N PHE A 78 5.70 8.13 -6.67
CA PHE A 78 5.15 9.40 -7.12
C PHE A 78 4.97 10.40 -5.97
N ARG A 79 5.97 10.50 -5.09
CA ARG A 79 6.00 11.37 -3.90
C ARG A 79 5.68 12.84 -4.17
N LYS A 80 5.95 13.36 -5.38
CA LYS A 80 5.55 14.73 -5.77
C LYS A 80 4.03 14.91 -5.76
N ILE A 81 3.29 13.91 -6.28
CA ILE A 81 1.83 13.92 -6.32
C ILE A 81 1.28 13.82 -4.91
N GLU A 82 1.80 12.88 -4.11
CA GLU A 82 1.44 12.73 -2.70
C GLU A 82 1.58 14.05 -1.93
N ARG A 83 2.72 14.73 -2.09
CA ARG A 83 3.00 16.00 -1.41
C ARG A 83 2.04 17.12 -1.84
N ILE A 84 1.68 17.20 -3.12
CA ILE A 84 0.71 18.21 -3.60
C ILE A 84 -0.66 17.93 -2.99
N PHE A 85 -1.09 16.66 -3.00
CA PHE A 85 -2.38 16.24 -2.46
C PHE A 85 -2.49 16.53 -0.96
N LEU A 86 -1.43 16.23 -0.18
CA LEU A 86 -1.39 16.51 1.26
C LEU A 86 -1.40 18.02 1.56
N LYS A 87 -0.66 18.84 0.79
CA LYS A 87 -0.61 20.30 0.99
C LYS A 87 -1.96 20.96 0.76
N GLN A 88 -2.73 20.52 -0.24
CA GLN A 88 -4.06 21.04 -0.52
C GLN A 88 -5.03 20.77 0.62
N LEU A 89 -4.94 19.61 1.29
CA LEU A 89 -5.81 19.26 2.42
C LEU A 89 -5.50 20.09 3.67
N THR A 90 -4.23 20.45 3.89
CA THR A 90 -3.80 21.26 5.03
C THR A 90 -4.06 22.76 4.90
N GLN A 91 -4.37 23.27 3.71
CA GLN A 91 -4.72 24.69 3.49
C GLN A 91 -6.21 25.00 3.74
N VAL A 92 -7.00 24.00 4.14
CA VAL A 92 -8.46 24.09 4.36
C VAL A 92 -8.81 23.97 5.85
N ILE A 93 -7.80 23.96 6.74
CA ILE A 93 -7.96 24.00 8.21
C ILE A 93 -7.19 25.21 8.72
#